data_AF-X0T1F7-F1
#
_entry.id   AF-X0T1F7-F1
#
_cell.length_a   1.000
_cell.length_b   1.000
_cell.length_c   1.000
_cell.angle_alpha   90.00
_cell.angle_beta   90.00
_cell.angle_gamma   90.00
#
_symmetry.space_group_name_H-M   'P 1'
#
loop_
_entity.id
_entity.type
_entity.pdbx_description
1 polymer ?
#
loop_
_entity_poly.entity_id
_entity_poly.type
_entity_poly.pdbx_seq_one_letter_code
_entity_poly.pdbx_strand_id
1 'polypeptide(L)'
;ICRIRTCTYPAIDKLVVNTNTEKVIKTRKIMFELLLARCPDSKVIQQVAEEYGVKETRFEKKNEDCFLCGLCVRMCNQRMGISAINFINRGSERKVCPPFDAASDICQTCGACATICPTERIKLEEISKNEAVPIQDEYNEGLIERPAAYIPYPQAVPNKATIDERYCVHMLKDACGVCKEFCEAEAIDYEQKEKKIELNVGAVILSPGFEIFDAKIKEELGYGLYPNVVTSLEFERILSASGPFLGKVLRPSDKTEPKRIGFIQCVGSRDVDRDYCSSVCCMYATK
;
A
#
# COMPACT_ATOMS: atom_id res chain seq x y z
N ILE A 1 16.33 42.73 2.01
CA ILE A 1 16.12 41.27 2.13
C ILE A 1 14.61 40.99 2.18
N CYS A 2 14.04 40.50 1.08
CA CYS A 2 12.61 40.19 0.96
C CYS A 2 12.31 38.80 1.53
N ARG A 3 11.14 38.60 2.18
CA ARG A 3 10.68 37.27 2.58
C ARG A 3 9.95 36.65 1.39
N ILE A 4 10.43 35.49 0.94
CA ILE A 4 9.83 34.77 -0.16
C ILE A 4 9.37 33.39 0.30
N ARG A 5 8.37 32.84 -0.37
CA ARG A 5 7.97 31.44 -0.22
C ARG A 5 8.77 30.62 -1.21
N THR A 6 9.66 29.76 -0.71
CA THR A 6 10.57 28.95 -1.54
C THR A 6 9.81 28.07 -2.53
N CYS A 7 8.65 27.55 -2.16
CA CYS A 7 7.84 26.68 -3.00
C CYS A 7 7.20 27.36 -4.23
N THR A 8 7.19 28.70 -4.29
CA THR A 8 6.56 29.45 -5.40
C THR A 8 7.50 30.44 -6.07
N TYR A 9 8.62 30.77 -5.44
CA TYR A 9 9.55 31.74 -6.00
C TYR A 9 10.47 31.05 -7.02
N PRO A 10 10.54 31.52 -8.27
CA PRO A 10 11.35 30.89 -9.30
C PRO A 10 12.84 30.96 -8.95
N ALA A 11 13.56 29.88 -9.23
CA ALA A 11 15.01 29.89 -9.14
C ALA A 11 15.58 30.77 -10.28
N ILE A 12 16.45 31.70 -9.94
CA ILE A 12 17.09 32.61 -10.89
C ILE A 12 18.60 32.56 -10.71
N ASP A 13 19.34 32.82 -11.79
CA ASP A 13 20.80 32.85 -11.74
C ASP A 13 21.28 33.88 -10.70
N LYS A 14 22.31 33.51 -9.94
CA LYS A 14 22.90 34.30 -8.84
C LYS A 14 21.97 34.62 -7.67
N LEU A 15 20.90 33.84 -7.47
CA LEU A 15 20.05 33.96 -6.27
C LEU A 15 20.81 33.54 -5.00
N VAL A 16 21.00 34.46 -4.06
CA VAL A 16 21.57 34.17 -2.73
C VAL A 16 20.45 33.94 -1.73
N VAL A 17 20.34 32.72 -1.18
CA VAL A 17 19.30 32.34 -0.23
C VAL A 17 19.90 32.12 1.15
N ASN A 18 19.36 32.81 2.16
CA ASN A 18 19.73 32.61 3.56
C ASN A 18 18.56 31.99 4.32
N THR A 19 18.68 30.72 4.70
CA THR A 19 17.60 29.96 5.36
C THR A 19 17.70 29.92 6.88
N ASN A 20 18.83 30.37 7.45
CA ASN A 20 19.13 30.26 8.88
C ASN A 20 19.33 31.62 9.58
N THR A 21 18.74 32.69 9.06
CA THR A 21 18.79 34.00 9.73
C THR A 21 17.81 34.03 10.90
N GLU A 22 18.10 34.82 11.94
CA GLU A 22 17.21 34.99 13.10
C GLU A 22 15.76 35.33 12.69
N LYS A 23 15.62 36.15 11.64
CA LYS A 23 14.31 36.56 11.11
C LYS A 23 13.52 35.38 10.52
N VAL A 24 14.20 34.45 9.84
CA VAL A 24 13.57 33.23 9.30
C VAL A 24 13.20 32.29 10.44
N ILE A 25 14.10 32.07 11.40
CA ILE A 25 13.86 31.22 12.57
C ILE A 25 12.66 31.73 13.37
N LYS A 26 12.59 33.04 13.66
CA LYS A 26 11.46 33.66 14.38
C LYS A 26 10.14 33.49 13.62
N THR A 27 10.16 33.59 12.28
CA THR A 27 8.97 33.36 11.45
C THR A 27 8.52 31.89 11.50
N ARG A 28 9.46 30.95 11.43
CA ARG A 28 9.17 29.51 11.53
C ARG A 28 8.59 29.15 12.90
N LYS A 29 9.15 29.69 13.99
CA LYS A 29 8.61 29.50 15.35
C LYS A 29 7.13 29.88 15.45
N ILE A 30 6.76 31.06 14.94
CA ILE A 30 5.35 31.50 14.91
C ILE A 30 4.48 30.55 14.08
N MET A 31 4.99 30.07 12.93
CA MET A 31 4.25 29.11 12.11
C MET A 31 4.01 27.79 12.84
N PHE A 32 5.02 27.27 13.56
CA PHE A 32 4.87 26.04 14.33
C PHE A 32 3.93 26.23 15.53
N GLU A 33 3.96 27.38 16.20
CA GLU A 33 2.96 27.69 17.23
C GLU A 33 1.52 27.66 16.67
N LEU A 34 1.29 28.20 15.46
CA LEU A 34 -0.02 28.16 14.80
C LEU A 34 -0.42 26.74 14.37
N LEU A 35 0.54 25.95 13.86
CA LEU A 35 0.30 24.55 13.49
C LEU A 35 -0.01 23.69 14.72
N LEU A 36 0.71 23.87 15.81
CA LEU A 36 0.44 23.22 17.10
C LEU A 36 -0.89 23.66 17.71
N ALA A 37 -1.29 24.92 17.52
CA ALA A 37 -2.60 25.38 17.96
C ALA A 37 -3.73 24.69 17.18
N ARG A 38 -3.54 24.43 15.89
CA ARG A 38 -4.53 23.73 15.08
C ARG A 38 -4.53 22.23 15.33
N CYS A 39 -3.35 21.59 15.23
CA CYS A 39 -3.16 20.13 15.28
C CYS A 39 -2.15 19.73 16.36
N PRO A 40 -2.53 19.82 17.65
CA PRO A 40 -1.60 19.57 18.76
C PRO A 40 -1.16 18.12 18.87
N ASP A 41 -1.97 17.16 18.43
CA ASP A 41 -1.71 15.72 18.62
C ASP A 41 -0.91 15.09 17.47
N SER A 42 -0.62 15.84 16.41
CA SER A 42 0.18 15.33 15.28
C SER A 42 1.65 15.20 15.66
N LYS A 43 2.13 13.95 15.72
CA LYS A 43 3.54 13.64 16.02
C LYS A 43 4.52 14.34 15.06
N VAL A 44 4.19 14.40 13.77
CA VAL A 44 5.00 15.08 12.75
C VAL A 44 5.15 16.57 13.06
N ILE A 45 4.06 17.24 13.45
CA ILE A 45 4.11 18.66 13.80
C ILE A 45 4.89 18.88 15.10
N GLN A 46 4.69 18.02 16.11
CA GLN A 46 5.44 18.08 17.37
C GLN A 46 6.95 17.92 17.15
N GLN A 47 7.36 16.93 16.36
CA GLN A 47 8.77 16.68 16.03
C GLN A 47 9.41 17.90 15.36
N VAL A 48 8.79 18.41 14.29
CA VAL A 48 9.34 19.55 13.56
C VAL A 48 9.29 20.83 14.40
N ALA A 49 8.29 21.00 15.27
CA ALA A 49 8.24 22.16 16.17
C ALA A 49 9.37 22.12 17.23
N GLU A 50 9.69 20.92 17.76
CA GLU A 50 10.74 20.72 18.74
C GLU A 50 12.14 21.03 18.17
N GLU A 51 12.40 20.72 16.88
CA GLU A 51 13.64 21.12 16.19
C GLU A 51 13.90 22.64 16.24
N TYR A 52 12.83 23.44 16.31
CA TYR A 52 12.92 24.89 16.41
C TYR A 52 12.73 25.41 17.85
N GLY A 53 12.66 24.52 18.85
CA GLY A 53 12.50 24.85 20.26
C GLY A 53 11.09 25.35 20.63
N VAL A 54 10.07 24.95 19.88
CA VAL A 54 8.66 25.27 20.15
C VAL A 54 7.97 24.04 20.73
N LYS A 55 7.70 24.05 22.04
CA LYS A 55 7.00 22.96 22.75
C LYS A 55 5.53 23.27 23.01
N GLU A 56 5.21 24.53 23.15
CA GLU A 56 3.87 25.01 23.44
C GLU A 56 3.49 26.14 22.51
N THR A 57 2.18 26.39 22.44
CA THR A 57 1.61 27.47 21.65
C THR A 57 0.93 28.47 22.57
N ARG A 58 1.11 29.76 22.26
CA ARG A 58 0.40 30.87 22.92
C ARG A 58 -1.02 31.08 22.37
N PHE A 59 -1.37 30.39 21.28
CA PHE A 59 -2.67 30.50 20.64
C PHE A 59 -3.61 29.44 21.22
N GLU A 60 -4.91 29.73 21.20
CA GLU A 60 -5.94 28.78 21.62
C GLU A 60 -5.89 27.50 20.76
N LYS A 61 -5.90 26.34 21.44
CA LYS A 61 -5.86 25.04 20.77
C LYS A 61 -7.24 24.71 20.21
N LYS A 62 -7.31 24.44 18.90
CA LYS A 62 -8.53 24.03 18.20
C LYS A 62 -8.72 22.52 18.15
N ASN A 63 -7.68 21.74 18.45
CA ASN A 63 -7.70 20.27 18.48
C ASN A 63 -8.26 19.63 17.20
N GLU A 64 -7.87 20.17 16.04
CA GLU A 64 -8.18 19.60 14.74
C GLU A 64 -7.12 18.56 14.32
N ASP A 65 -7.48 17.69 13.39
CA ASP A 65 -6.62 16.64 12.85
C ASP A 65 -6.07 16.96 11.44
N CYS A 66 -6.42 18.13 10.88
CA CYS A 66 -6.02 18.57 9.55
C CYS A 66 -5.57 20.04 9.52
N PHE A 67 -4.34 20.29 9.06
CA PHE A 67 -3.82 21.66 8.85
C PHE A 67 -4.00 22.18 7.41
N LEU A 68 -4.86 21.53 6.61
CA LEU A 68 -5.28 21.97 5.28
C LEU A 68 -4.12 22.14 4.25
N CYS A 69 -3.14 21.25 4.28
CA CYS A 69 -2.01 21.28 3.33
C CYS A 69 -2.40 21.05 1.87
N GLY A 70 -3.55 20.41 1.62
CA GLY A 70 -4.05 20.09 0.27
C GLY A 70 -3.26 19.02 -0.48
N LEU A 71 -2.36 18.29 0.19
CA LEU A 71 -1.60 17.20 -0.43
C LEU A 71 -2.51 16.06 -0.89
N CYS A 72 -3.44 15.62 -0.03
CA CYS A 72 -4.40 14.57 -0.36
C CYS A 72 -5.35 14.97 -1.50
N VAL A 73 -5.84 16.22 -1.50
CA VAL A 73 -6.69 16.76 -2.59
C VAL A 73 -5.93 16.80 -3.92
N ARG A 74 -4.69 17.30 -3.92
CA ARG A 74 -3.86 17.32 -5.13
C ARG A 74 -3.52 15.90 -5.60
N MET A 75 -3.20 14.98 -4.71
CA MET A 75 -2.93 13.59 -5.07
C MET A 75 -4.16 12.94 -5.71
N CYS A 76 -5.33 13.08 -5.09
CA CYS A 76 -6.58 12.48 -5.57
C CYS A 76 -7.03 13.06 -6.92
N ASN A 77 -6.86 14.36 -7.15
CA ASN A 77 -7.24 15.03 -8.38
C ASN A 77 -6.14 14.88 -9.46
N GLN A 78 -4.94 15.39 -9.20
CA GLN A 78 -3.89 15.58 -10.21
C GLN A 78 -3.11 14.31 -10.54
N ARG A 79 -2.97 13.37 -9.59
CA ARG A 79 -2.17 12.14 -9.79
C ARG A 79 -3.02 10.89 -9.98
N MET A 80 -4.19 10.83 -9.33
CA MET A 80 -5.08 9.68 -9.44
C MET A 80 -6.26 9.93 -10.39
N GLY A 81 -6.54 11.19 -10.76
CA GLY A 81 -7.61 11.53 -11.71
C GLY A 81 -9.04 11.28 -11.18
N ILE A 82 -9.22 11.09 -9.86
CA ILE A 82 -10.52 10.72 -9.27
C ILE A 82 -11.26 11.93 -8.73
N SER A 83 -10.55 12.82 -8.01
CA SER A 83 -11.16 13.94 -7.29
C SER A 83 -12.26 13.57 -6.28
N ALA A 84 -12.14 12.41 -5.61
CA ALA A 84 -13.08 11.95 -4.58
C ALA A 84 -13.13 12.86 -3.33
N ILE A 85 -12.05 13.59 -3.04
CA ILE A 85 -11.96 14.53 -1.92
C ILE A 85 -11.57 15.92 -2.41
N ASN A 86 -12.12 16.95 -1.77
CA ASN A 86 -11.77 18.34 -2.07
C ASN A 86 -11.87 19.22 -0.81
N PHE A 87 -11.45 20.47 -0.93
CA PHE A 87 -11.76 21.50 0.06
C PHE A 87 -13.22 21.91 -0.05
N ILE A 88 -13.94 21.79 1.06
CA ILE A 88 -15.29 22.34 1.20
C ILE A 88 -15.28 23.52 2.17
N ASN A 89 -16.35 24.32 2.15
CA ASN A 89 -16.52 25.52 2.96
C ASN A 89 -15.42 26.59 2.73
N ARG A 90 -15.46 27.66 3.53
CA ARG A 90 -14.52 28.80 3.47
C ARG A 90 -14.18 29.27 4.87
N GLY A 91 -13.07 29.98 5.02
CA GLY A 91 -12.65 30.56 6.30
C GLY A 91 -12.28 29.50 7.34
N SER A 92 -12.78 29.67 8.57
CA SER A 92 -12.56 28.74 9.69
C SER A 92 -13.18 27.37 9.46
N GLU A 93 -14.30 27.32 8.73
CA GLU A 93 -15.09 26.09 8.51
C GLU A 93 -14.52 25.22 7.39
N ARG A 94 -13.41 25.63 6.77
CA ARG A 94 -12.80 24.91 5.65
C ARG A 94 -12.27 23.56 6.13
N LYS A 95 -12.71 22.49 5.47
CA LYS A 95 -12.27 21.11 5.72
C LYS A 95 -12.06 20.34 4.43
N VAL A 96 -11.39 19.19 4.53
CA VAL A 96 -11.16 18.27 3.40
C VAL A 96 -12.07 17.07 3.55
N CYS A 97 -12.98 16.85 2.63
CA CYS A 97 -13.88 15.70 2.67
C CYS A 97 -14.43 15.42 1.26
N PRO A 98 -15.17 14.32 1.09
CA PRO A 98 -16.01 14.14 -0.08
C PRO A 98 -17.04 15.26 -0.27
N PRO A 99 -17.57 15.45 -1.50
CA PRO A 99 -18.71 16.32 -1.74
C PRO A 99 -19.89 15.99 -0.81
N PHE A 100 -20.58 17.03 -0.33
CA PHE A 100 -21.74 16.93 0.56
C PHE A 100 -21.48 16.23 1.91
N ASP A 101 -20.22 16.12 2.35
CA ASP A 101 -19.86 15.35 3.55
C ASP A 101 -20.34 13.89 3.52
N ALA A 102 -20.54 13.33 2.32
CA ALA A 102 -21.07 12.00 2.13
C ALA A 102 -20.06 11.09 1.43
N ALA A 103 -19.95 9.85 1.90
CA ALA A 103 -19.05 8.85 1.29
C ALA A 103 -19.27 8.75 -0.22
N SER A 104 -18.17 8.70 -0.95
CA SER A 104 -18.13 8.86 -2.39
C SER A 104 -18.06 7.52 -3.11
N ASP A 105 -18.92 7.32 -4.10
CA ASP A 105 -18.96 6.10 -4.93
C ASP A 105 -17.83 6.08 -5.96
N ILE A 106 -17.26 7.24 -6.30
CA ILE A 106 -16.15 7.36 -7.25
C ILE A 106 -14.78 7.03 -6.64
N CYS A 107 -14.70 6.93 -5.31
CA CYS A 107 -13.45 6.59 -4.64
C CYS A 107 -13.06 5.13 -4.93
N GLN A 108 -11.87 4.90 -5.46
CA GLN A 108 -11.34 3.55 -5.74
C GLN A 108 -10.54 2.96 -4.59
N THR A 109 -10.62 3.52 -3.38
CA THR A 109 -9.89 3.03 -2.19
C THR A 109 -8.38 2.84 -2.39
N CYS A 110 -7.76 3.54 -3.33
CA CYS A 110 -6.33 3.39 -3.69
C CYS A 110 -5.32 3.80 -2.60
N GLY A 111 -5.76 4.34 -1.46
CA GLY A 111 -4.89 4.68 -0.33
C GLY A 111 -3.92 5.87 -0.52
N ALA A 112 -3.71 6.37 -1.74
CA ALA A 112 -2.71 7.40 -2.03
C ALA A 112 -2.88 8.69 -1.21
N CYS A 113 -4.13 9.07 -0.91
CA CYS A 113 -4.44 10.24 -0.06
C CYS A 113 -4.09 10.02 1.41
N ALA A 114 -4.18 8.79 1.92
CA ALA A 114 -3.80 8.42 3.27
C ALA A 114 -2.27 8.40 3.41
N THR A 115 -1.57 7.78 2.46
CA THR A 115 -0.11 7.71 2.46
C THR A 115 0.58 9.07 2.45
N ILE A 116 0.02 10.05 1.72
CA ILE A 116 0.62 11.40 1.63
C ILE A 116 0.20 12.33 2.79
N CYS A 117 -0.69 11.89 3.69
CA CYS A 117 -1.23 12.72 4.75
C CYS A 117 -0.23 12.82 5.93
N PRO A 118 0.33 14.01 6.23
CA PRO A 118 1.32 14.12 7.32
C PRO A 118 0.72 13.98 8.73
N THR A 119 -0.61 14.09 8.85
CA THR A 119 -1.32 13.93 10.14
C THR A 119 -2.00 12.59 10.28
N GLU A 120 -1.89 11.70 9.28
CA GLU A 120 -2.51 10.36 9.29
C GLU A 120 -4.05 10.39 9.49
N ARG A 121 -4.70 11.53 9.19
CA ARG A 121 -6.13 11.71 9.48
C ARG A 121 -7.08 11.03 8.48
N ILE A 122 -6.57 10.68 7.30
CA ILE A 122 -7.37 10.22 6.18
C ILE A 122 -7.69 8.75 6.39
N LYS A 123 -8.97 8.46 6.64
CA LYS A 123 -9.52 7.11 6.70
C LYS A 123 -10.34 6.84 5.45
N LEU A 124 -10.09 5.71 4.79
CA LEU A 124 -10.73 5.42 3.51
C LEU A 124 -12.22 5.09 3.68
N GLU A 125 -12.59 4.54 4.83
CA GLU A 125 -13.95 4.15 5.22
C GLU A 125 -14.87 5.36 5.37
N GLU A 126 -14.30 6.51 5.74
CA GLU A 126 -15.04 7.78 5.85
C GLU A 126 -15.21 8.47 4.49
N ILE A 127 -14.37 8.12 3.50
CA ILE A 127 -14.32 8.76 2.18
C ILE A 127 -15.08 7.98 1.13
N SER A 128 -15.05 6.65 1.21
CA SER A 128 -15.50 5.73 0.17
C SER A 128 -16.71 4.93 0.63
N LYS A 129 -17.66 4.67 -0.28
CA LYS A 129 -18.65 3.60 -0.07
C LYS A 129 -18.12 2.21 -0.44
N ASN A 130 -17.07 2.18 -1.27
CA ASN A 130 -16.43 0.94 -1.70
C ASN A 130 -15.49 0.43 -0.61
N GLU A 131 -15.44 -0.88 -0.41
CA GLU A 131 -14.49 -1.54 0.48
C GLU A 131 -13.09 -1.56 -0.17
N ALA A 132 -12.06 -1.37 0.65
CA ALA A 132 -10.68 -1.49 0.19
C ALA A 132 -10.36 -2.98 -0.01
N VAL A 133 -10.18 -3.40 -1.26
CA VAL A 133 -9.73 -4.76 -1.58
C VAL A 133 -8.26 -4.68 -1.96
N PRO A 134 -7.35 -5.07 -1.06
CA PRO A 134 -5.93 -5.07 -1.38
C PRO A 134 -5.57 -6.18 -2.36
N ILE A 135 -4.58 -5.93 -3.20
CA ILE A 135 -4.07 -6.89 -4.17
C ILE A 135 -3.32 -7.97 -3.39
N GLN A 136 -3.85 -9.19 -3.42
CA GLN A 136 -3.24 -10.34 -2.75
C GLN A 136 -2.00 -10.81 -3.52
N ASP A 137 -0.93 -11.12 -2.80
CA ASP A 137 0.28 -11.69 -3.39
C ASP A 137 0.08 -13.18 -3.70
N GLU A 138 0.00 -13.52 -4.98
CA GLU A 138 -0.20 -14.90 -5.43
C GLU A 138 0.98 -15.81 -5.04
N TYR A 139 2.21 -15.30 -5.00
CA TYR A 139 3.38 -16.12 -4.64
C TYR A 139 3.42 -16.45 -3.13
N ASN A 140 2.79 -15.61 -2.31
CA ASN A 140 2.67 -15.82 -0.87
C ASN A 140 1.27 -16.29 -0.46
N GLU A 141 0.51 -16.90 -1.37
CA GLU A 141 -0.82 -17.48 -1.12
C GLU A 141 -1.81 -16.47 -0.49
N GLY A 142 -1.69 -15.18 -0.80
CA GLY A 142 -2.55 -14.14 -0.22
C GLY A 142 -2.34 -13.87 1.28
N LEU A 143 -1.23 -14.33 1.87
CA LEU A 143 -0.89 -14.01 3.27
C LEU A 143 -0.45 -12.55 3.47
N ILE A 144 -0.02 -11.91 2.39
CA ILE A 144 0.36 -10.50 2.33
C ILE A 144 -0.18 -9.86 1.05
N GLU A 145 -0.16 -8.53 1.07
CA GLU A 145 -0.55 -7.69 -0.05
C GLU A 145 0.67 -7.33 -0.89
N ARG A 146 0.46 -7.08 -2.18
CA ARG A 146 1.51 -6.60 -3.10
C ARG A 146 1.09 -5.34 -3.86
N PRO A 147 2.03 -4.50 -4.31
CA PRO A 147 1.73 -3.43 -5.25
C PRO A 147 1.39 -3.95 -6.65
N ALA A 148 0.78 -3.09 -7.48
CA ALA A 148 0.49 -3.40 -8.88
C ALA A 148 1.76 -3.59 -9.74
N ALA A 149 2.83 -2.87 -9.44
CA ALA A 149 4.15 -3.06 -10.05
C ALA A 149 5.04 -3.82 -9.06
N TYR A 150 5.45 -5.05 -9.40
CA TYR A 150 6.08 -5.98 -8.46
C TYR A 150 7.10 -6.90 -9.14
N ILE A 151 7.98 -7.51 -8.34
CA ILE A 151 8.80 -8.66 -8.74
C ILE A 151 8.21 -9.86 -8.01
N PRO A 152 7.92 -10.99 -8.68
CA PRO A 152 7.21 -12.11 -8.06
C PRO A 152 7.86 -12.63 -6.77
N TYR A 153 9.19 -12.72 -6.76
CA TYR A 153 9.97 -13.06 -5.57
C TYR A 153 11.41 -12.57 -5.72
N PRO A 154 12.19 -12.41 -4.62
CA PRO A 154 13.49 -11.76 -4.67
C PRO A 154 14.52 -12.43 -5.60
N GLN A 155 14.42 -13.75 -5.81
CA GLN A 155 15.30 -14.54 -6.66
C GLN A 155 14.67 -14.87 -8.03
N ALA A 156 13.67 -14.11 -8.48
CA ALA A 156 12.99 -14.38 -9.75
C ALA A 156 13.97 -14.44 -10.93
N VAL A 157 13.75 -15.38 -11.84
CA VAL A 157 14.53 -15.52 -13.08
C VAL A 157 13.57 -15.52 -14.27
N PRO A 158 13.60 -14.48 -15.15
CA PRO A 158 14.45 -13.29 -15.06
C PRO A 158 14.04 -12.37 -13.89
N ASN A 159 15.01 -11.71 -13.27
CA ASN A 159 14.76 -10.76 -12.18
C ASN A 159 14.27 -9.42 -12.75
N LYS A 160 13.02 -9.42 -13.23
CA LYS A 160 12.37 -8.27 -13.86
C LYS A 160 11.05 -7.96 -13.16
N ALA A 161 10.77 -6.67 -13.01
CA ALA A 161 9.48 -6.22 -12.53
C ALA A 161 8.41 -6.35 -13.62
N THR A 162 7.19 -6.61 -13.18
CA THR A 162 6.00 -6.68 -14.02
C THR A 162 4.95 -5.74 -13.46
N ILE A 163 4.17 -5.11 -14.34
CA ILE A 163 3.01 -4.30 -13.96
C ILE A 163 1.75 -5.13 -14.24
N ASP A 164 0.94 -5.34 -13.21
CA ASP A 164 -0.35 -6.00 -13.34
C ASP A 164 -1.39 -5.02 -13.91
N GLU A 165 -1.78 -5.25 -15.16
CA GLU A 165 -2.75 -4.42 -15.88
C GLU A 165 -4.13 -4.40 -15.23
N ARG A 166 -4.49 -5.45 -14.47
CA ARG A 166 -5.81 -5.56 -13.80
C ARG A 166 -5.99 -4.55 -12.69
N TYR A 167 -4.90 -4.05 -12.12
CA TYR A 167 -4.91 -3.15 -10.96
C TYR A 167 -4.15 -1.84 -11.18
N CYS A 168 -3.38 -1.71 -12.27
CA CYS A 168 -2.61 -0.51 -12.55
C CYS A 168 -3.51 0.68 -12.89
N VAL A 169 -3.51 1.71 -12.04
CA VAL A 169 -4.30 2.95 -12.25
C VAL A 169 -3.92 3.67 -13.55
N HIS A 170 -2.66 3.58 -14.02
CA HIS A 170 -2.28 4.16 -15.32
C HIS A 170 -3.00 3.47 -16.47
N MET A 171 -2.95 2.14 -16.53
CA MET A 171 -3.54 1.37 -17.63
C MET A 171 -5.07 1.41 -17.59
N LEU A 172 -5.68 1.51 -16.40
CA LEU A 172 -7.13 1.55 -16.25
C LEU A 172 -7.75 2.94 -16.48
N LYS A 173 -7.01 4.03 -16.19
CA LYS A 173 -7.57 5.39 -16.13
C LYS A 173 -6.70 6.50 -16.71
N ASP A 174 -5.52 6.18 -17.22
CA ASP A 174 -4.56 7.14 -17.81
C ASP A 174 -4.21 8.32 -16.90
N ALA A 175 -4.15 8.08 -15.57
CA ALA A 175 -3.97 9.15 -14.58
C ALA A 175 -2.68 9.04 -13.76
N CYS A 176 -2.25 7.83 -13.40
CA CYS A 176 -1.08 7.61 -12.54
C CYS A 176 0.20 7.48 -13.38
N GLY A 177 1.34 8.05 -12.97
CA GLY A 177 2.62 7.89 -13.68
C GLY A 177 3.82 7.82 -12.75
N VAL A 178 3.56 7.61 -11.46
CA VAL A 178 4.55 7.77 -10.38
C VAL A 178 5.71 6.81 -10.56
N CYS A 179 5.45 5.53 -10.86
CA CYS A 179 6.53 4.55 -11.03
C CYS A 179 7.47 4.92 -12.19
N LYS A 180 6.97 5.53 -13.28
CA LYS A 180 7.81 6.00 -14.39
C LYS A 180 8.69 7.19 -14.00
N GLU A 181 8.18 8.13 -13.21
CA GLU A 181 8.95 9.28 -12.70
C GLU A 181 10.13 8.86 -11.80
N PHE A 182 9.95 7.79 -11.01
CA PHE A 182 11.00 7.28 -10.10
C PHE A 182 11.89 6.21 -10.74
N CYS A 183 11.59 5.76 -11.97
CA CYS A 183 12.38 4.72 -12.65
C CYS A 183 13.60 5.33 -13.35
N GLU A 184 14.73 5.35 -12.66
CA GLU A 184 16.01 5.83 -13.21
C GLU A 184 16.47 5.07 -14.46
N ALA A 185 16.08 3.80 -14.58
CA ALA A 185 16.41 2.96 -15.72
C ALA A 185 15.52 3.23 -16.96
N GLU A 186 14.51 4.09 -16.84
CA GLU A 186 13.54 4.40 -17.90
C GLU A 186 12.88 3.15 -18.51
N ALA A 187 12.76 2.07 -17.73
CA ALA A 187 12.35 0.75 -18.19
C ALA A 187 10.82 0.57 -18.33
N ILE A 188 10.03 1.55 -17.86
CA ILE A 188 8.57 1.44 -17.83
C ILE A 188 7.97 1.97 -19.14
N ASP A 189 7.47 1.02 -19.92
CA ASP A 189 6.70 1.26 -21.14
C ASP A 189 5.26 0.79 -20.95
N TYR A 190 4.32 1.73 -20.91
CA TYR A 190 2.89 1.44 -20.79
C TYR A 190 2.24 1.08 -22.14
N GLU A 191 2.92 1.34 -23.26
CA GLU A 191 2.43 1.03 -24.60
C GLU A 191 2.86 -0.37 -25.07
N GLN A 192 3.60 -1.11 -24.25
CA GLN A 192 4.05 -2.47 -24.56
C GLN A 192 2.86 -3.39 -24.85
N LYS A 193 2.84 -4.01 -26.03
CA LYS A 193 1.79 -4.96 -26.46
C LYS A 193 2.28 -6.39 -26.52
N GLU A 194 1.34 -7.32 -26.42
CA GLU A 194 1.56 -8.74 -26.65
C GLU A 194 2.16 -8.96 -28.05
N LYS A 195 3.16 -9.86 -28.14
CA LYS A 195 3.79 -10.25 -29.40
C LYS A 195 3.61 -11.75 -29.60
N LYS A 196 3.06 -12.14 -30.75
CA LYS A 196 3.01 -13.54 -31.18
C LYS A 196 4.30 -13.88 -31.91
N ILE A 197 4.91 -15.00 -31.54
CA ILE A 197 6.17 -15.48 -32.10
C ILE A 197 5.92 -16.85 -32.74
N GLU A 198 6.28 -16.99 -34.01
CA GLU A 198 6.21 -18.28 -34.72
C GLU A 198 7.54 -19.02 -34.55
N LEU A 199 7.47 -20.26 -34.08
CA LEU A 199 8.64 -21.11 -33.82
C LEU A 199 8.48 -22.44 -34.56
N ASN A 200 9.47 -22.79 -35.37
CA ASN A 200 9.57 -24.12 -36.00
C ASN A 200 10.28 -25.07 -35.04
N VAL A 201 9.53 -25.97 -34.41
CA VAL A 201 10.05 -26.94 -33.44
C VAL A 201 9.81 -28.37 -33.92
N GLY A 202 10.73 -29.28 -33.59
CA GLY A 202 10.60 -30.70 -33.94
C GLY A 202 9.78 -31.52 -32.94
N ALA A 203 9.67 -31.06 -31.70
CA ALA A 203 8.92 -31.70 -30.63
C ALA A 203 8.46 -30.67 -29.58
N VAL A 204 7.40 -30.99 -28.84
CA VAL A 204 6.86 -30.19 -27.73
C VAL A 204 6.84 -31.06 -26.47
N ILE A 205 7.34 -30.54 -25.36
CA ILE A 205 7.29 -31.19 -24.05
C ILE A 205 6.29 -30.41 -23.19
N LEU A 206 5.29 -31.11 -22.63
CA LEU A 206 4.30 -30.51 -21.74
C LEU A 206 4.73 -30.70 -20.29
N SER A 207 4.96 -29.60 -19.58
CA SER A 207 5.33 -29.60 -18.15
C SER A 207 4.59 -28.49 -17.37
N PRO A 208 3.24 -28.44 -17.38
CA PRO A 208 2.49 -27.37 -16.73
C PRO A 208 2.52 -27.42 -15.19
N GLY A 209 2.97 -28.53 -14.60
CA GLY A 209 3.01 -28.72 -13.16
C GLY A 209 1.68 -29.23 -12.60
N PHE A 210 1.27 -28.71 -11.44
CA PHE A 210 0.04 -29.08 -10.74
C PHE A 210 -0.55 -27.84 -10.02
N GLU A 211 -1.83 -27.94 -9.66
CA GLU A 211 -2.52 -26.95 -8.83
C GLU A 211 -2.82 -27.57 -7.45
N ILE A 212 -2.91 -26.71 -6.44
CA ILE A 212 -3.25 -27.12 -5.08
C ILE A 212 -4.76 -27.36 -4.99
N PHE A 213 -5.15 -28.34 -4.18
CA PHE A 213 -6.55 -28.59 -3.87
C PHE A 213 -7.18 -27.39 -3.14
N ASP A 214 -8.35 -26.93 -3.59
CA ASP A 214 -9.11 -25.91 -2.88
C ASP A 214 -9.73 -26.48 -1.59
N ALA A 215 -9.08 -26.18 -0.47
CA ALA A 215 -9.49 -26.63 0.85
C ALA A 215 -10.85 -26.05 1.30
N LYS A 216 -11.39 -25.02 0.62
CA LYS A 216 -12.72 -24.47 0.95
C LYS A 216 -13.85 -25.48 0.71
N ILE A 217 -13.63 -26.44 -0.20
CA ILE A 217 -14.58 -27.50 -0.48
C ILE A 217 -14.81 -28.40 0.75
N LYS A 218 -13.82 -28.47 1.65
CA LYS A 218 -13.89 -29.22 2.91
C LYS A 218 -14.31 -28.30 4.05
N GLU A 219 -15.59 -27.92 4.03
CA GLU A 219 -16.19 -27.00 5.00
C GLU A 219 -15.97 -27.44 6.46
N GLU A 220 -15.91 -28.75 6.71
CA GLU A 220 -15.68 -29.33 8.04
C GLU A 220 -14.31 -28.97 8.64
N LEU A 221 -13.33 -28.60 7.81
CA LEU A 221 -12.01 -28.18 8.24
C LEU A 221 -11.94 -26.67 8.51
N GLY A 222 -12.95 -25.90 8.09
CA GLY A 222 -13.08 -24.48 8.38
C GLY A 222 -12.03 -23.58 7.70
N TYR A 223 -11.41 -24.03 6.61
CA TYR A 223 -10.51 -23.20 5.80
C TYR A 223 -11.28 -22.02 5.18
N GLY A 224 -10.74 -20.81 5.31
CA GLY A 224 -11.41 -19.56 4.92
C GLY A 224 -12.36 -18.97 5.97
N LEU A 225 -12.79 -19.75 6.97
CA LEU A 225 -13.56 -19.24 8.12
C LEU A 225 -12.65 -18.95 9.33
N TYR A 226 -11.73 -19.87 9.62
CA TYR A 226 -10.80 -19.74 10.73
C TYR A 226 -9.45 -19.24 10.22
N PRO A 227 -8.98 -18.04 10.61
CA PRO A 227 -7.75 -17.47 10.04
C PRO A 227 -6.48 -18.26 10.36
N ASN A 228 -6.52 -19.19 11.32
CA ASN A 228 -5.39 -20.01 11.72
C ASN A 228 -5.43 -21.43 11.11
N VAL A 229 -6.44 -21.74 10.29
CA VAL A 229 -6.45 -22.94 9.45
C VAL A 229 -5.83 -22.54 8.12
N VAL A 230 -4.64 -23.07 7.85
CA VAL A 230 -3.86 -22.76 6.65
C VAL A 230 -3.56 -24.02 5.86
N THR A 231 -3.38 -23.88 4.55
CA THR A 231 -2.92 -24.98 3.68
C THR A 231 -1.44 -25.28 3.91
N SER A 232 -0.98 -26.43 3.46
CA SER A 232 0.44 -26.77 3.55
C SER A 232 1.33 -25.82 2.74
N LEU A 233 0.83 -25.29 1.61
CA LEU A 233 1.60 -24.34 0.80
C LEU A 233 1.69 -22.97 1.48
N GLU A 234 0.59 -22.47 2.05
CA GLU A 234 0.60 -21.28 2.91
C GLU A 234 1.58 -21.44 4.08
N PHE A 235 1.60 -22.62 4.71
CA PHE A 235 2.53 -22.92 5.79
C PHE A 235 4.00 -22.92 5.34
N GLU A 236 4.30 -23.45 4.15
CA GLU A 236 5.64 -23.35 3.54
C GLU A 236 6.03 -21.88 3.28
N ARG A 237 5.08 -21.05 2.83
CA ARG A 237 5.32 -19.61 2.68
C ARG A 237 5.63 -18.97 4.03
N ILE A 238 4.87 -19.26 5.08
CA ILE A 238 5.12 -18.79 6.45
C ILE A 238 6.53 -19.17 6.93
N LEU A 239 6.95 -20.40 6.66
CA LEU A 239 8.28 -20.91 7.03
C LEU A 239 9.43 -20.33 6.20
N SER A 240 9.15 -19.83 4.99
CA SER A 240 10.19 -19.31 4.11
C SER A 240 10.86 -18.05 4.65
N ALA A 241 12.19 -18.00 4.60
CA ALA A 241 12.96 -16.79 4.93
C ALA A 241 12.61 -15.60 4.01
N SER A 242 12.21 -15.89 2.77
CA SER A 242 11.70 -14.90 1.80
C SER A 242 10.18 -14.71 1.85
N GLY A 243 9.52 -15.38 2.80
CA GLY A 243 8.08 -15.38 2.96
C GLY A 243 7.55 -14.21 3.78
N PRO A 244 6.23 -14.16 3.98
CA PRO A 244 5.54 -13.02 4.61
C PRO A 244 5.98 -12.73 6.05
N PHE A 245 6.41 -13.76 6.79
CA PHE A 245 6.84 -13.64 8.18
C PHE A 245 8.34 -13.83 8.37
N LEU A 246 9.13 -13.74 7.29
CA LEU A 246 10.61 -13.81 7.32
C LEU A 246 11.13 -15.06 8.05
N GLY A 247 10.49 -16.20 7.80
CA GLY A 247 10.83 -17.49 8.40
C GLY A 247 10.33 -17.71 9.82
N LYS A 248 9.55 -16.78 10.39
CA LYS A 248 8.92 -16.95 11.70
C LYS A 248 7.54 -17.58 11.54
N VAL A 249 7.30 -18.68 12.25
CA VAL A 249 5.98 -19.33 12.27
C VAL A 249 5.03 -18.48 13.13
N LEU A 250 4.24 -17.64 12.48
CA LEU A 250 3.28 -16.76 13.15
C LEU A 250 1.85 -17.11 12.72
N ARG A 251 0.93 -17.07 13.67
CA ARG A 251 -0.51 -17.22 13.41
C ARG A 251 -1.01 -16.07 12.53
N PRO A 252 -1.71 -16.33 11.41
CA PRO A 252 -2.19 -15.25 10.56
C PRO A 252 -3.13 -14.28 11.27
N SER A 253 -3.91 -14.73 12.26
CA SER A 253 -4.87 -13.90 12.99
C SER A 253 -4.24 -12.82 13.86
N ASP A 254 -3.25 -13.17 14.69
CA ASP A 254 -2.72 -12.30 15.76
C ASP A 254 -1.20 -12.13 15.71
N LYS A 255 -0.56 -12.71 14.70
CA LYS A 255 0.89 -12.65 14.46
C LYS A 255 1.71 -13.12 15.66
N THR A 256 1.17 -14.03 16.48
CA THR A 256 1.89 -14.65 17.59
C THR A 256 2.36 -16.06 17.24
N GLU A 257 3.44 -16.50 17.88
CA GLU A 257 4.01 -17.84 17.65
C GLU A 257 3.09 -18.93 18.22
N PRO A 258 2.68 -19.94 17.44
CA PRO A 258 1.82 -21.01 17.92
C PRO A 258 2.62 -22.00 18.78
N LYS A 259 2.10 -22.31 19.98
CA LYS A 259 2.71 -23.33 20.87
C LYS A 259 2.34 -24.76 20.50
N ARG A 260 1.30 -24.95 19.69
CA ARG A 260 0.74 -26.25 19.30
C ARG A 260 0.28 -26.13 17.86
N ILE A 261 0.67 -27.10 17.03
CA ILE A 261 0.32 -27.19 15.61
C ILE A 261 -0.25 -28.59 15.38
N GLY A 262 -1.31 -28.69 14.59
CA GLY A 262 -1.87 -29.96 14.12
C GLY A 262 -1.81 -30.02 12.61
N PHE A 263 -1.38 -31.16 12.07
CA PHE A 263 -1.40 -31.44 10.63
C PHE A 263 -2.50 -32.43 10.32
N ILE A 264 -3.31 -32.12 9.32
CA ILE A 264 -4.38 -32.99 8.82
C ILE A 264 -3.91 -33.53 7.48
N GLN A 265 -3.77 -34.85 7.39
CA GLN A 265 -3.30 -35.51 6.17
C GLN A 265 -4.45 -35.82 5.22
N CYS A 266 -4.10 -36.07 3.95
CA CYS A 266 -5.05 -36.49 2.92
C CYS A 266 -6.21 -35.50 2.66
N VAL A 267 -6.02 -34.20 2.96
CA VAL A 267 -7.03 -33.19 2.63
C VAL A 267 -7.13 -33.06 1.10
N GLY A 268 -8.27 -33.46 0.53
CA GLY A 268 -8.49 -33.48 -0.92
C GLY A 268 -7.85 -34.65 -1.66
N SER A 269 -7.45 -35.72 -0.97
CA SER A 269 -6.87 -36.93 -1.57
C SER A 269 -7.33 -38.17 -0.81
N ARG A 270 -7.39 -39.33 -1.47
CA ARG A 270 -7.93 -40.58 -0.90
C ARG A 270 -9.35 -40.37 -0.33
N ASP A 271 -10.15 -39.64 -1.10
CA ASP A 271 -11.52 -39.27 -0.79
C ASP A 271 -12.46 -39.81 -1.89
N VAL A 272 -13.77 -39.83 -1.65
CA VAL A 272 -14.77 -40.42 -2.55
C VAL A 272 -14.65 -39.87 -3.98
N ASP A 273 -14.48 -38.55 -4.11
CA ASP A 273 -14.36 -37.88 -5.41
C ASP A 273 -12.93 -37.89 -5.97
N ARG A 274 -11.93 -38.24 -5.14
CA ARG A 274 -10.49 -38.17 -5.46
C ARG A 274 -9.75 -39.35 -4.83
N ASP A 275 -9.98 -40.53 -5.40
CA ASP A 275 -9.37 -41.78 -4.93
C ASP A 275 -7.94 -41.97 -5.46
N TYR A 276 -7.08 -41.00 -5.16
CA TYR A 276 -5.65 -41.08 -5.43
C TYR A 276 -4.85 -40.46 -4.30
N CYS A 277 -3.59 -40.87 -4.16
CA CYS A 277 -2.63 -40.29 -3.23
C CYS A 277 -1.86 -39.16 -3.94
N SER A 278 -1.76 -37.99 -3.30
CA SER A 278 -0.93 -36.88 -3.80
C SER A 278 0.58 -37.10 -3.64
N SER A 279 0.99 -38.25 -3.09
CA SER A 279 2.36 -38.77 -2.95
C SER A 279 3.35 -37.96 -2.10
N VAL A 280 3.22 -36.64 -2.03
CA VAL A 280 4.20 -35.75 -1.39
C VAL A 280 3.74 -35.23 -0.01
N CYS A 281 2.45 -35.31 0.29
CA CYS A 281 1.86 -34.68 1.48
C CYS A 281 2.39 -35.18 2.82
N CYS A 282 2.56 -36.49 2.96
CA CYS A 282 3.15 -37.06 4.17
C CYS A 282 4.59 -36.58 4.39
N MET A 283 5.35 -36.45 3.31
CA MET A 283 6.77 -36.08 3.38
C MET A 283 6.95 -34.62 3.72
N TYR A 284 6.27 -33.69 3.02
CA TYR A 284 6.42 -32.26 3.34
C TYR A 284 5.86 -31.92 4.72
N ALA A 285 4.88 -32.66 5.24
CA ALA A 285 4.32 -32.40 6.57
C ALA A 285 5.26 -32.85 7.71
N THR A 286 6.18 -33.77 7.41
CA THR A 286 7.17 -34.27 8.38
C THR A 286 8.49 -33.49 8.32
N LYS A 287 8.78 -32.87 7.17
CA LYS A 287 9.97 -32.04 6.92
C LYS A 287 10.02 -30.84 7.85
#